data_AF-A0A6J7TXJ8-F1
#
_entry.id   AF-A0A6J7TXJ8-F1
#
_cell.length_a   1.000
_cell.length_b   1.000
_cell.length_c   1.000
_cell.angle_alpha   90.00
_cell.angle_beta   90.00
_cell.angle_gamma   90.00
#
_symmetry.space_group_name_H-M   'P 1'
#
loop_
_entity.id
_entity.type
_entity.pdbx_description
1 polymer ?
#
loop_
_entity_poly.entity_id
_entity_poly.type
_entity_poly.pdbx_seq_one_letter_code
_entity_poly.pdbx_strand_id
1 'polypeptide(L)'
;MQDRLLLTADRVQGIAGGARQVAALPDPLGKTLRKSTLPNGLELEQISVPFGVIGMVYEARPNVTVDAAVILLMSGNAALLRGSSTARNSNEILGNVMRDALALTNISPDVLQLIPSEDRATTKALLTARGKVDLVIPRGSAALIRMVVDEATVPTIETGAGVCHVYVDEFADIEKALPILINSKTHRPSVCNAAETLLVHKAIAPTFLPMALKALSDAGVILHSDATAQKVADTFKIASTIATEENWSTEYGVLEMNVAVVDSVDAAADHIAQYGTNHTEAIVTENKANAARFIALSDCAAVMVNTSTRFTDGEQMGFGAEIGISNQKLHARGPMGLEAMTTTTWIVTGNGQIRS
;
A
#
# COMPACT_ATOMS: atom_id res chain seq x y z
N MET A 1 -16.38 2.14 -14.01
CA MET A 1 -15.35 3.01 -14.63
C MET A 1 -15.70 4.50 -14.50
N GLN A 2 -16.95 4.92 -14.74
CA GLN A 2 -17.37 6.34 -14.63
C GLN A 2 -17.14 6.95 -13.24
N ASP A 3 -17.41 6.22 -12.16
CA ASP A 3 -17.27 6.78 -10.81
C ASP A 3 -15.82 7.20 -10.47
N ARG A 4 -14.79 6.44 -10.88
CA ARG A 4 -13.39 6.76 -10.55
C ARG A 4 -12.84 8.02 -11.28
N LEU A 5 -13.47 8.40 -12.39
CA LEU A 5 -13.07 9.56 -13.20
C LEU A 5 -13.83 10.84 -12.84
N LEU A 6 -15.01 10.72 -12.23
CA LEU A 6 -15.91 11.83 -11.98
C LEU A 6 -15.30 12.83 -10.96
N LEU A 7 -15.25 14.10 -11.34
CA LEU A 7 -14.97 15.21 -10.43
C LEU A 7 -16.28 15.95 -10.16
N THR A 8 -16.70 15.94 -8.90
CA THR A 8 -17.79 16.77 -8.38
C THR A 8 -17.21 17.93 -7.57
N ALA A 9 -18.03 18.93 -7.24
CA ALA A 9 -17.60 20.03 -6.37
C ALA A 9 -17.00 19.52 -5.05
N ASP A 10 -17.65 18.55 -4.41
CA ASP A 10 -17.18 17.95 -3.15
C ASP A 10 -15.84 17.23 -3.32
N ARG A 11 -15.63 16.51 -4.43
CA ARG A 11 -14.35 15.84 -4.71
C ARG A 11 -13.23 16.83 -4.96
N VAL A 12 -13.50 17.94 -5.65
CA VAL A 12 -12.51 19.01 -5.85
C VAL A 12 -12.15 19.66 -4.51
N GLN A 13 -13.13 19.92 -3.64
CA GLN A 13 -12.86 20.40 -2.29
C GLN A 13 -12.05 19.39 -1.47
N GLY A 14 -12.35 18.10 -1.59
CA GLY A 14 -11.58 17.02 -0.97
C GLY A 14 -10.12 17.01 -1.42
N ILE A 15 -9.86 17.12 -2.74
CA ILE A 15 -8.51 17.21 -3.31
C ILE A 15 -7.75 18.42 -2.74
N ALA A 16 -8.39 19.60 -2.72
CA ALA A 16 -7.78 20.80 -2.14
C ALA A 16 -7.57 20.66 -0.62
N GLY A 17 -8.45 19.95 0.08
CA GLY A 17 -8.30 19.61 1.50
C GLY A 17 -7.08 18.72 1.75
N GLY A 18 -6.94 17.63 0.99
CA GLY A 18 -5.78 16.74 1.05
C GLY A 18 -4.47 17.48 0.78
N ALA A 19 -4.44 18.34 -0.24
CA ALA A 19 -3.26 19.17 -0.52
C ALA A 19 -2.85 20.04 0.68
N ARG A 20 -3.81 20.65 1.40
CA ARG A 20 -3.53 21.43 2.61
C ARG A 20 -3.06 20.57 3.77
N GLN A 21 -3.58 19.35 3.91
CA GLN A 21 -3.13 18.40 4.93
C GLN A 21 -1.67 18.02 4.69
N VAL A 22 -1.29 17.66 3.46
CA VAL A 22 0.11 17.35 3.11
C VAL A 22 1.03 18.54 3.37
N ALA A 23 0.59 19.75 3.00
CA ALA A 23 1.37 20.96 3.24
C ALA A 23 1.57 21.29 4.74
N ALA A 24 0.74 20.73 5.63
CA ALA A 24 0.87 20.88 7.08
C ALA A 24 1.75 19.79 7.72
N LEU A 25 2.18 18.77 6.96
CA LEU A 25 3.05 17.72 7.47
C LEU A 25 4.48 18.26 7.72
N PRO A 26 5.23 17.67 8.67
CA PRO A 26 6.62 18.02 8.88
C PRO A 26 7.47 17.80 7.62
N ASP A 27 8.36 18.73 7.34
CA ASP A 27 9.33 18.61 6.25
C ASP A 27 10.18 17.33 6.43
N PRO A 28 10.21 16.41 5.45
CA PRO A 28 10.99 15.18 5.54
C PRO A 28 12.49 15.40 5.28
N LEU A 29 12.92 16.58 4.81
CA LEU A 29 14.29 16.84 4.35
C LEU A 29 15.22 17.32 5.47
N GLY A 30 16.51 17.01 5.32
CA GLY A 30 17.55 17.45 6.24
C GLY A 30 17.49 16.78 7.63
N LYS A 31 16.70 15.73 7.80
CA LYS A 31 16.63 14.98 9.05
C LYS A 31 17.90 14.17 9.24
N THR A 32 18.60 14.36 10.36
CA THR A 32 19.74 13.52 10.75
C THR A 32 19.26 12.12 11.15
N LEU A 33 19.64 11.11 10.37
CA LEU A 33 19.29 9.70 10.59
C LEU A 33 20.35 8.96 11.40
N ARG A 34 21.63 9.32 11.17
CA ARG A 34 22.78 8.74 11.87
C ARG A 34 23.83 9.82 12.09
N LYS A 35 24.48 9.79 13.24
CA LYS A 35 25.59 10.68 13.56
C LYS A 35 26.61 9.96 14.42
N SER A 36 27.90 10.09 14.07
CA SER A 36 28.98 9.50 14.85
C SER A 36 30.30 10.24 14.63
N THR A 37 31.23 10.11 15.57
CA THR A 37 32.61 10.57 15.41
C THR A 37 33.51 9.35 15.43
N LEU A 38 34.36 9.21 14.40
CA LEU A 38 35.32 8.11 14.29
C LEU A 38 36.52 8.32 15.22
N PRO A 39 37.28 7.26 15.57
CA PRO A 39 38.47 7.39 16.41
C PRO A 39 39.56 8.34 15.87
N ASN A 40 39.59 8.59 14.55
CA ASN A 40 40.50 9.55 13.92
C ASN A 40 39.94 11.00 13.89
N GLY A 41 38.81 11.24 14.55
CA GLY A 41 38.18 12.55 14.66
C GLY A 41 37.33 12.97 13.46
N LEU A 42 37.07 12.09 12.47
CA LEU A 42 36.09 12.39 11.42
C LEU A 42 34.67 12.39 12.00
N GLU A 43 33.91 13.44 11.73
CA GLU A 43 32.49 13.54 12.07
C GLU A 43 31.65 13.07 10.88
N LEU A 44 30.81 12.07 11.10
CA LEU A 44 29.91 11.50 10.12
C LEU A 44 28.48 11.88 10.45
N GLU A 45 27.75 12.35 9.45
CA GLU A 45 26.32 12.61 9.54
C GLU A 45 25.62 12.05 8.31
N GLN A 46 24.58 11.23 8.49
CA GLN A 46 23.69 10.79 7.42
C GLN A 46 22.40 11.59 7.53
N ILE A 47 22.03 12.33 6.48
CA ILE A 47 20.81 13.13 6.44
C ILE A 47 19.86 12.67 5.33
N SER A 48 18.56 12.93 5.49
CA SER A 48 17.57 12.75 4.42
C SER A 48 17.68 13.85 3.35
N VAL A 49 17.54 13.46 2.09
CA VAL A 49 17.58 14.33 0.90
C VAL A 49 16.55 13.86 -0.12
N PRO A 50 16.04 14.71 -1.04
CA PRO A 50 15.13 14.25 -2.08
C PRO A 50 15.82 13.23 -3.00
N PHE A 51 15.02 12.42 -3.70
CA PHE A 51 15.53 11.61 -4.80
C PHE A 51 16.02 12.47 -5.96
N GLY A 52 15.25 13.50 -6.30
CA GLY A 52 15.47 14.32 -7.49
C GLY A 52 14.21 14.36 -8.34
N VAL A 53 14.14 13.52 -9.38
CA VAL A 53 13.03 13.47 -10.34
C VAL A 53 12.27 12.15 -10.20
N ILE A 54 11.00 12.24 -9.83
CA ILE A 54 10.12 11.07 -9.67
C ILE A 54 9.06 11.05 -10.77
N GLY A 55 9.02 9.96 -11.51
CA GLY A 55 7.99 9.64 -12.49
C GLY A 55 6.83 8.87 -11.85
N MET A 56 5.60 9.25 -12.17
CA MET A 56 4.42 8.46 -11.79
C MET A 56 3.60 8.07 -13.00
N VAL A 57 3.24 6.79 -13.07
CA VAL A 57 2.33 6.26 -14.09
C VAL A 57 1.05 5.79 -13.40
N TYR A 58 -0.09 6.36 -13.76
CA TYR A 58 -1.34 6.08 -13.04
C TYR A 58 -2.58 6.03 -13.93
N GLU A 59 -3.60 5.31 -13.45
CA GLU A 59 -4.84 5.05 -14.20
C GLU A 59 -6.09 5.66 -13.56
N ALA A 60 -6.92 6.26 -14.42
CA ALA A 60 -8.36 6.50 -14.24
C ALA A 60 -8.80 7.13 -12.90
N ARG A 61 -7.97 7.99 -12.30
CA ARG A 61 -8.26 8.76 -11.07
C ARG A 61 -7.62 10.15 -11.13
N PRO A 62 -8.33 11.20 -11.56
CA PRO A 62 -7.75 12.54 -11.74
C PRO A 62 -7.18 13.16 -10.45
N ASN A 63 -7.73 12.81 -9.28
CA ASN A 63 -7.24 13.28 -7.98
C ASN A 63 -5.76 12.93 -7.74
N VAL A 64 -5.31 11.79 -8.29
CA VAL A 64 -3.90 11.34 -8.18
C VAL A 64 -2.93 12.37 -8.73
N THR A 65 -3.33 13.11 -9.77
CA THR A 65 -2.48 14.17 -10.34
C THR A 65 -2.08 15.17 -9.25
N VAL A 66 -3.01 15.55 -8.39
CA VAL A 66 -2.76 16.50 -7.31
C VAL A 66 -2.09 15.81 -6.12
N ASP A 67 -2.64 14.68 -5.67
CA ASP A 67 -2.11 13.95 -4.50
C ASP A 67 -0.62 13.61 -4.68
N ALA A 68 -0.27 13.06 -5.85
CA ALA A 68 1.11 12.77 -6.22
C ALA A 68 1.97 14.03 -6.27
N ALA A 69 1.53 15.06 -7.00
CA ALA A 69 2.30 16.28 -7.15
C ALA A 69 2.60 16.92 -5.78
N VAL A 70 1.61 17.03 -4.89
CA VAL A 70 1.83 17.67 -3.58
C VAL A 70 2.81 16.85 -2.72
N ILE A 71 2.66 15.53 -2.66
CA ILE A 71 3.59 14.65 -1.92
C ILE A 71 5.03 14.77 -2.45
N LEU A 72 5.19 14.73 -3.77
CA LEU A 72 6.51 14.79 -4.42
C LEU A 72 7.16 16.16 -4.22
N LEU A 73 6.41 17.25 -4.39
CA LEU A 73 6.92 18.61 -4.17
C LEU A 73 7.28 18.85 -2.71
N MET A 74 6.45 18.42 -1.77
CA MET A 74 6.70 18.57 -0.33
C MET A 74 7.91 17.74 0.14
N SER A 75 8.22 16.65 -0.55
CA SER A 75 9.44 15.85 -0.32
C SER A 75 10.65 16.33 -1.13
N GLY A 76 10.57 17.50 -1.78
CA GLY A 76 11.67 18.14 -2.51
C GLY A 76 11.96 17.55 -3.90
N ASN A 77 11.04 16.75 -4.44
CA ASN A 77 11.19 16.10 -5.74
C ASN A 77 10.45 16.85 -6.85
N ALA A 78 11.01 16.82 -8.06
CA ALA A 78 10.26 17.15 -9.27
C ALA A 78 9.33 15.98 -9.64
N ALA A 79 8.13 16.30 -10.10
CA ALA A 79 7.07 15.37 -10.43
C ALA A 79 6.85 15.28 -11.95
N LEU A 80 7.08 14.09 -12.52
CA LEU A 80 6.73 13.75 -13.90
C LEU A 80 5.52 12.83 -13.90
N LEU A 81 4.34 13.37 -14.21
CA LEU A 81 3.08 12.67 -14.05
C LEU A 81 2.51 12.22 -15.39
N ARG A 82 2.34 10.91 -15.56
CA ARG A 82 1.76 10.27 -16.73
C ARG A 82 0.46 9.56 -16.34
N GLY A 83 -0.64 10.30 -16.39
CA GLY A 83 -1.99 9.73 -16.19
C GLY A 83 -2.52 8.97 -17.41
N SER A 84 -3.67 8.31 -17.27
CA SER A 84 -4.35 7.65 -18.38
C SER A 84 -4.98 8.66 -19.36
N SER A 85 -5.02 8.29 -20.65
CA SER A 85 -5.67 9.09 -21.70
C SER A 85 -7.14 9.38 -21.41
N THR A 86 -7.82 8.48 -20.71
CA THR A 86 -9.21 8.64 -20.28
C THR A 86 -9.44 9.78 -19.28
N ALA A 87 -8.39 10.22 -18.58
CA ALA A 87 -8.42 11.32 -17.62
C ALA A 87 -7.69 12.58 -18.13
N ARG A 88 -7.23 12.58 -19.39
CA ARG A 88 -6.34 13.61 -19.97
C ARG A 88 -6.79 15.03 -19.65
N ASN A 89 -8.01 15.40 -20.06
CA ASN A 89 -8.50 16.78 -19.94
C ASN A 89 -8.56 17.23 -18.47
N SER A 90 -8.99 16.34 -17.57
CA SER A 90 -9.02 16.63 -16.14
C SER A 90 -7.61 16.79 -15.57
N ASN A 91 -6.69 15.90 -15.93
CA ASN A 91 -5.30 15.97 -15.47
C ASN A 91 -4.62 17.25 -15.96
N GLU A 92 -4.84 17.63 -17.23
CA GLU A 92 -4.31 18.86 -17.83
C GLU A 92 -4.78 20.11 -17.08
N ILE A 93 -6.08 20.23 -16.80
CA ILE A 93 -6.61 21.35 -16.02
C ILE A 93 -6.03 21.37 -14.61
N LEU A 94 -5.99 20.22 -13.92
CA LEU A 94 -5.43 20.13 -12.57
C LEU A 94 -3.95 20.50 -12.54
N GLY A 95 -3.15 19.99 -13.48
CA GLY A 95 -1.73 20.32 -13.59
C GLY A 95 -1.49 21.79 -13.91
N ASN A 96 -2.30 22.39 -14.80
CA ASN A 96 -2.20 23.82 -15.11
C ASN A 96 -2.49 24.68 -13.87
N VAL A 97 -3.56 24.38 -13.12
CA VAL A 97 -3.88 25.10 -11.87
C VAL A 97 -2.73 25.00 -10.86
N MET A 98 -2.11 23.83 -10.72
CA MET A 98 -0.96 23.66 -9.83
C MET A 98 0.28 24.43 -10.31
N ARG A 99 0.56 24.42 -11.62
CA ARG A 99 1.67 25.17 -12.22
C ARG A 99 1.47 26.69 -12.09
N ASP A 100 0.24 27.17 -12.26
CA ASP A 100 -0.12 28.58 -12.04
C ASP A 100 0.12 28.98 -10.59
N ALA A 101 -0.22 28.11 -9.62
CA ALA A 101 0.06 28.35 -8.22
C ALA A 101 1.57 28.36 -7.91
N LEU A 102 2.35 27.44 -8.51
CA LEU A 102 3.81 27.42 -8.37
C LEU A 102 4.47 28.70 -8.91
N ALA A 103 3.93 29.27 -10.00
CA ALA A 103 4.44 30.50 -10.61
C ALA A 103 4.32 31.74 -9.71
N LEU A 104 3.51 31.66 -8.64
CA LEU A 104 3.40 32.70 -7.61
C LEU A 104 4.47 32.55 -6.50
N THR A 105 5.36 31.56 -6.61
CA THR A 105 6.42 31.25 -5.64
C THR A 105 7.80 31.34 -6.29
N ASN A 106 8.86 31.08 -5.52
CA ASN A 106 10.23 30.99 -6.05
C ASN A 106 10.55 29.61 -6.67
N ILE A 107 9.59 28.68 -6.68
CA ILE A 107 9.77 27.35 -7.26
C ILE A 107 9.35 27.41 -8.73
N SER A 108 10.24 26.98 -9.63
CA SER A 108 9.93 26.93 -11.06
C SER A 108 8.73 26.02 -11.32
N PRO A 109 7.70 26.44 -12.09
CA PRO A 109 6.59 25.57 -12.48
C PRO A 109 7.01 24.29 -13.22
N ASP A 110 8.23 24.25 -13.78
CA ASP A 110 8.75 23.09 -14.50
C ASP A 110 9.14 21.91 -13.61
N VAL A 111 9.12 22.08 -12.28
CA VAL A 111 9.22 20.94 -11.35
C VAL A 111 7.98 20.04 -11.40
N LEU A 112 6.88 20.48 -12.01
CA LEU A 112 5.68 19.68 -12.23
C LEU A 112 5.40 19.57 -13.73
N GLN A 113 5.54 18.39 -14.31
CA GLN A 113 5.28 18.14 -15.73
C GLN A 113 4.27 17.02 -15.92
N LEU A 114 3.30 17.26 -16.80
CA LEU A 114 2.40 16.22 -17.28
C LEU A 114 2.98 15.63 -18.58
N ILE A 115 3.17 14.32 -18.59
CA ILE A 115 3.60 13.59 -19.78
C ILE A 115 2.36 13.31 -20.66
N PRO A 116 2.43 13.56 -21.99
CA PRO A 116 1.36 13.22 -22.92
C PRO A 116 0.93 11.75 -22.78
N SER A 117 -0.37 11.52 -22.81
CA SER A 117 -0.99 10.22 -22.49
C SER A 117 -1.61 9.52 -23.71
N GLU A 118 -1.57 10.17 -24.87
CA GLU A 118 -2.16 9.72 -26.14
C GLU A 118 -1.47 8.47 -26.67
N ASP A 119 -0.17 8.36 -26.45
CA ASP A 119 0.65 7.22 -26.87
C ASP A 119 1.16 6.44 -25.65
N ARG A 120 1.23 5.12 -25.77
CA ARG A 120 1.90 4.25 -24.79
C ARG A 120 3.43 4.37 -24.88
N ALA A 121 3.98 4.84 -26.00
CA ALA A 121 5.41 5.08 -26.15
C ALA A 121 5.96 6.06 -25.10
N THR A 122 5.15 7.02 -24.63
CA THR A 122 5.56 7.96 -23.57
C THR A 122 5.73 7.29 -22.22
N THR A 123 4.94 6.25 -21.92
CA THR A 123 5.15 5.42 -20.74
C THR A 123 6.52 4.75 -20.82
N LYS A 124 6.81 4.05 -21.92
CA LYS A 124 8.10 3.37 -22.10
C LYS A 124 9.29 4.34 -22.05
N ALA A 125 9.14 5.53 -22.62
CA ALA A 125 10.16 6.57 -22.55
C ALA A 125 10.42 6.99 -21.09
N LEU A 126 9.38 7.16 -20.27
CA LEU A 126 9.53 7.46 -18.85
C LEU A 126 10.22 6.31 -18.10
N LEU A 127 9.76 5.07 -18.30
CA LEU A 127 10.28 3.88 -17.63
C LEU A 127 11.75 3.59 -17.93
N THR A 128 12.25 4.08 -19.06
CA THR A 128 13.62 3.83 -19.54
C THR A 128 14.53 5.05 -19.46
N ALA A 129 14.06 6.17 -18.90
CA ALA A 129 14.80 7.43 -18.79
C ALA A 129 15.84 7.45 -17.64
N ARG A 130 16.57 6.34 -17.44
CA ARG A 130 17.63 6.24 -16.43
C ARG A 130 18.67 7.35 -16.63
N GLY A 131 19.06 8.01 -15.54
CA GLY A 131 19.97 9.17 -15.54
C GLY A 131 19.28 10.51 -15.78
N LYS A 132 17.96 10.50 -16.00
CA LYS A 132 17.10 11.70 -16.03
C LYS A 132 15.95 11.62 -15.04
N VAL A 133 15.49 10.41 -14.75
CA VAL A 133 14.47 10.09 -13.75
C VAL A 133 15.10 9.14 -12.74
N ASP A 134 14.99 9.48 -11.47
CA ASP A 134 15.64 8.77 -10.35
C ASP A 134 14.77 7.62 -9.85
N LEU A 135 13.44 7.77 -9.96
CA LEU A 135 12.47 6.79 -9.49
C LEU A 135 11.19 6.81 -10.34
N VAL A 136 10.59 5.63 -10.57
CA VAL A 136 9.22 5.52 -11.09
C VAL A 136 8.31 4.80 -10.10
N ILE A 137 7.06 5.26 -9.99
CA ILE A 137 6.03 4.64 -9.17
C ILE A 137 4.77 4.39 -10.02
N PRO A 138 4.38 3.11 -10.26
CA PRO A 138 3.10 2.78 -10.86
C PRO A 138 1.96 2.87 -9.84
N ARG A 139 0.79 3.33 -10.27
CA ARG A 139 -0.43 3.31 -9.46
C ARG A 139 -1.65 3.01 -10.31
N GLY A 140 -2.09 1.76 -10.33
CA GLY A 140 -3.21 1.34 -11.16
C GLY A 140 -3.54 -0.13 -11.02
N SER A 141 -3.99 -0.73 -12.12
CA SER A 141 -4.25 -2.17 -12.19
C SER A 141 -2.98 -3.00 -11.98
N ALA A 142 -3.13 -4.27 -11.57
CA ALA A 142 -2.03 -5.23 -11.48
C ALA A 142 -1.27 -5.36 -12.81
N ALA A 143 -1.98 -5.27 -13.95
CA ALA A 143 -1.38 -5.28 -15.28
C ALA A 143 -0.47 -4.07 -15.53
N LEU A 144 -0.87 -2.87 -15.09
CA LEU A 144 -0.02 -1.67 -15.18
C LEU A 144 1.22 -1.82 -14.32
N ILE A 145 1.05 -2.23 -13.06
CA ILE A 145 2.16 -2.40 -12.12
C ILE A 145 3.16 -3.40 -12.67
N ARG A 146 2.70 -4.58 -13.12
CA ARG A 146 3.55 -5.60 -13.72
C ARG A 146 4.30 -5.10 -14.95
N MET A 147 3.64 -4.38 -15.85
CA MET A 147 4.30 -3.78 -17.02
C MET A 147 5.41 -2.81 -16.60
N VAL A 148 5.17 -1.97 -15.59
CA VAL A 148 6.20 -1.05 -15.10
C VAL A 148 7.38 -1.82 -14.51
N VAL A 149 7.12 -2.82 -13.65
CA VAL A 149 8.16 -3.63 -13.02
C VAL A 149 8.98 -4.42 -14.04
N ASP A 150 8.33 -5.00 -15.06
CA ASP A 150 8.98 -5.84 -16.07
C ASP A 150 9.78 -5.00 -17.11
N GLU A 151 9.34 -3.78 -17.44
CA GLU A 151 9.93 -2.96 -18.52
C GLU A 151 10.86 -1.84 -18.03
N ALA A 152 10.78 -1.43 -16.76
CA ALA A 152 11.53 -0.27 -16.28
C ALA A 152 13.04 -0.55 -16.16
N THR A 153 13.83 0.37 -16.70
CA THR A 153 15.25 0.48 -16.36
C THR A 153 15.49 1.54 -15.30
N VAL A 154 14.57 2.49 -15.09
CA VAL A 154 14.59 3.39 -13.94
C VAL A 154 14.25 2.59 -12.66
N PRO A 155 14.92 2.82 -11.52
CA PRO A 155 14.51 2.22 -10.25
C PRO A 155 13.02 2.42 -9.98
N THR A 156 12.35 1.38 -9.48
CA THR A 156 10.90 1.40 -9.28
C THR A 156 10.56 1.05 -7.84
N ILE A 157 9.56 1.74 -7.28
CA ILE A 157 8.86 1.24 -6.09
C ILE A 157 7.49 0.76 -6.55
N GLU A 158 7.25 -0.54 -6.46
CA GLU A 158 5.98 -1.14 -6.84
C GLU A 158 4.95 -1.00 -5.72
N THR A 159 3.70 -0.75 -6.10
CA THR A 159 2.55 -0.93 -5.21
C THR A 159 1.97 -2.31 -5.43
N GLY A 160 1.85 -3.11 -4.37
CA GLY A 160 1.51 -4.52 -4.47
C GLY A 160 0.04 -4.84 -4.72
N ALA A 161 -0.20 -6.05 -5.24
CA ALA A 161 -1.49 -6.73 -5.09
C ALA A 161 -1.78 -7.04 -3.62
N GLY A 162 -3.03 -7.35 -3.31
CA GLY A 162 -3.60 -7.31 -1.97
C GLY A 162 -4.26 -8.60 -1.47
N VAL A 163 -3.65 -9.77 -1.62
CA VAL A 163 -4.18 -11.02 -1.03
C VAL A 163 -3.85 -11.05 0.46
N CYS A 164 -4.69 -10.38 1.25
CA CYS A 164 -4.52 -10.20 2.69
C CYS A 164 -5.28 -11.25 3.49
N HIS A 165 -4.74 -11.69 4.62
CA HIS A 165 -5.36 -12.69 5.48
C HIS A 165 -5.78 -12.13 6.84
N VAL A 166 -6.84 -12.72 7.39
CA VAL A 166 -7.16 -12.64 8.82
C VAL A 166 -7.09 -14.04 9.40
N TYR A 167 -6.14 -14.28 10.29
CA TYR A 167 -6.02 -15.51 11.05
C TYR A 167 -6.64 -15.36 12.44
N VAL A 168 -7.63 -16.20 12.76
CA VAL A 168 -8.29 -16.27 14.06
C VAL A 168 -7.74 -17.46 14.83
N ASP A 169 -6.94 -17.16 15.84
CA ASP A 169 -6.18 -18.13 16.64
C ASP A 169 -7.04 -18.88 17.67
N GLU A 170 -6.51 -19.96 18.25
CA GLU A 170 -7.22 -20.73 19.27
C GLU A 170 -7.58 -19.93 20.53
N PHE A 171 -6.75 -18.93 20.86
CA PHE A 171 -6.95 -18.05 22.02
C PHE A 171 -7.60 -16.72 21.64
N ALA A 172 -8.25 -16.62 20.48
CA ALA A 172 -8.91 -15.40 20.06
C ALA A 172 -10.10 -15.07 20.96
N ASP A 173 -10.22 -13.79 21.31
CA ASP A 173 -11.48 -13.23 21.81
C ASP A 173 -12.48 -13.13 20.66
N ILE A 174 -13.53 -13.94 20.69
CA ILE A 174 -14.56 -14.00 19.65
C ILE A 174 -15.26 -12.64 19.46
N GLU A 175 -15.44 -11.87 20.54
CA GLU A 175 -16.10 -10.56 20.48
C GLU A 175 -15.26 -9.53 19.72
N LYS A 176 -13.92 -9.69 19.72
CA LYS A 176 -13.01 -8.89 18.89
C LYS A 176 -12.87 -9.46 17.47
N ALA A 177 -12.76 -10.78 17.35
CA ALA A 177 -12.47 -11.45 16.08
C ALA A 177 -13.54 -11.18 15.02
N LEU A 178 -14.82 -11.23 15.39
CA LEU A 178 -15.91 -11.08 14.43
C LEU A 178 -15.99 -9.66 13.83
N PRO A 179 -15.99 -8.56 14.61
CA PRO A 179 -15.93 -7.21 14.06
C PRO A 179 -14.66 -6.93 13.24
N ILE A 180 -13.49 -7.44 13.67
CA ILE A 180 -12.23 -7.29 12.93
C ILE A 180 -12.33 -7.94 11.55
N LEU A 181 -12.80 -9.19 11.49
CA LEU A 181 -13.02 -9.92 10.24
C LEU A 181 -13.97 -9.17 9.31
N ILE A 182 -15.14 -8.78 9.83
CA ILE A 182 -16.16 -8.09 9.03
C ILE A 182 -15.62 -6.76 8.51
N ASN A 183 -14.98 -5.95 9.36
CA ASN A 183 -14.39 -4.69 8.92
C ASN A 183 -13.31 -4.90 7.85
N SER A 184 -12.46 -5.91 8.04
CA SER A 184 -11.37 -6.24 7.11
C SER A 184 -11.88 -6.56 5.71
N LYS A 185 -13.06 -7.20 5.59
CA LYS A 185 -13.65 -7.54 4.27
C LYS A 185 -14.62 -6.48 3.73
N THR A 186 -15.56 -6.00 4.54
CA THR A 186 -16.77 -5.33 4.04
C THR A 186 -16.67 -3.81 4.02
N HIS A 187 -15.74 -3.21 4.77
CA HIS A 187 -15.62 -1.75 4.87
C HIS A 187 -15.34 -1.10 3.50
N ARG A 188 -14.39 -1.65 2.75
CA ARG A 188 -14.07 -1.19 1.39
C ARG A 188 -13.46 -2.35 0.60
N PRO A 189 -14.27 -3.22 -0.04
CA PRO A 189 -13.76 -4.45 -0.66
C PRO A 189 -12.80 -4.21 -1.84
N SER A 190 -12.83 -3.03 -2.46
CA SER A 190 -12.08 -2.72 -3.68
C SER A 190 -10.68 -2.11 -3.47
N VAL A 191 -10.17 -2.11 -2.23
CA VAL A 191 -8.80 -1.68 -1.92
C VAL A 191 -7.92 -2.88 -1.57
N CYS A 192 -6.63 -2.75 -1.85
CA CYS A 192 -5.62 -3.82 -1.73
C CYS A 192 -5.31 -4.29 -0.30
N ASN A 193 -5.89 -3.67 0.72
CA ASN A 193 -5.76 -4.11 2.12
C ASN A 193 -7.05 -4.73 2.67
N ALA A 194 -8.06 -4.97 1.82
CA ALA A 194 -9.21 -5.76 2.20
C ALA A 194 -8.78 -7.23 2.38
N ALA A 195 -9.31 -7.91 3.40
CA ALA A 195 -9.01 -9.32 3.61
C ALA A 195 -9.64 -10.17 2.50
N GLU A 196 -8.87 -11.06 1.89
CA GLU A 196 -9.32 -11.98 0.84
C GLU A 196 -9.46 -13.42 1.34
N THR A 197 -8.76 -13.76 2.44
CA THR A 197 -8.80 -15.10 3.04
C THR A 197 -8.95 -15.04 4.56
N LEU A 198 -9.89 -15.80 5.11
CA LEU A 198 -10.05 -16.07 6.53
C LEU A 198 -9.42 -17.41 6.86
N LEU A 199 -8.46 -17.41 7.78
CA LEU A 199 -7.87 -18.63 8.35
C LEU A 199 -8.38 -18.78 9.78
N VAL A 200 -8.90 -19.95 10.15
CA VAL A 200 -9.42 -20.21 11.51
C VAL A 200 -8.70 -21.40 12.11
N HIS A 201 -8.19 -21.24 13.33
CA HIS A 201 -7.58 -22.36 14.03
C HIS A 201 -8.62 -23.46 14.33
N LYS A 202 -8.26 -24.72 14.10
CA LYS A 202 -9.15 -25.87 14.29
C LYS A 202 -9.81 -25.96 15.66
N ALA A 203 -9.14 -25.51 16.72
CA ALA A 203 -9.62 -25.60 18.09
C ALA A 203 -10.79 -24.64 18.36
N ILE A 204 -10.78 -23.45 17.74
CA ILE A 204 -11.85 -22.46 17.88
C ILE A 204 -12.89 -22.56 16.76
N ALA A 205 -12.58 -23.27 15.67
CA ALA A 205 -13.47 -23.44 14.53
C ALA A 205 -14.89 -23.92 14.89
N PRO A 206 -15.11 -24.91 15.79
CA PRO A 206 -16.46 -25.36 16.13
C PRO A 206 -17.39 -24.26 16.69
N THR A 207 -16.83 -23.25 17.36
CA THR A 207 -17.58 -22.14 17.96
C THR A 207 -17.59 -20.90 17.09
N PHE A 208 -16.43 -20.51 16.53
CA PHE A 208 -16.28 -19.26 15.78
C PHE A 208 -16.73 -19.38 14.32
N LEU A 209 -16.41 -20.49 13.65
CA LEU A 209 -16.62 -20.63 12.21
C LEU A 209 -18.09 -20.51 11.79
N PRO A 210 -19.09 -21.11 12.48
CA PRO A 210 -20.50 -20.89 12.15
C PRO A 210 -20.91 -19.41 12.24
N MET A 211 -20.41 -18.69 13.23
CA MET A 211 -20.70 -17.26 13.44
C MET A 211 -20.08 -16.41 12.33
N ALA A 212 -18.82 -16.68 11.99
CA ALA A 212 -18.08 -15.98 10.94
C ALA A 212 -18.72 -16.17 9.57
N LEU A 213 -19.00 -17.42 9.18
CA LEU A 213 -19.64 -17.74 7.89
C LEU A 213 -21.01 -17.08 7.77
N LYS A 214 -21.82 -17.12 8.86
CA LYS A 214 -23.14 -16.50 8.86
C LYS A 214 -23.04 -14.98 8.69
N ALA A 215 -22.18 -14.32 9.46
CA ALA A 215 -22.03 -12.88 9.41
C ALA A 215 -21.49 -12.38 8.05
N LEU A 216 -20.53 -13.10 7.45
CA LEU A 216 -20.02 -12.80 6.12
C LEU A 216 -21.12 -12.98 5.06
N SER A 217 -21.86 -14.09 5.11
CA SER A 217 -22.96 -14.36 4.18
C SER A 217 -24.09 -13.34 4.30
N ASP A 218 -24.49 -12.97 5.52
CA ASP A 218 -25.50 -11.93 5.79
C ASP A 218 -25.04 -10.55 5.27
N ALA A 219 -23.73 -10.29 5.26
CA ALA A 219 -23.13 -9.09 4.66
C ALA A 219 -23.00 -9.16 3.12
N GLY A 220 -23.47 -10.24 2.49
CA GLY A 220 -23.44 -10.43 1.04
C GLY A 220 -22.10 -10.92 0.49
N VAL A 221 -21.21 -11.46 1.34
CA VAL A 221 -19.93 -12.02 0.91
C VAL A 221 -20.15 -13.41 0.31
N ILE A 222 -19.65 -13.62 -0.91
CA ILE A 222 -19.58 -14.93 -1.57
C ILE A 222 -18.42 -15.72 -0.95
N LEU A 223 -18.67 -16.96 -0.52
CA LEU A 223 -17.71 -17.73 0.27
C LEU A 223 -17.16 -18.94 -0.49
N HIS A 224 -15.83 -19.07 -0.51
CA HIS A 224 -15.10 -20.23 -1.00
C HIS A 224 -14.41 -20.93 0.17
N SER A 225 -14.94 -22.09 0.56
CA SER A 225 -14.52 -22.79 1.78
C SER A 225 -13.61 -23.98 1.47
N ASP A 226 -12.66 -24.26 2.34
CA ASP A 226 -12.01 -25.57 2.37
C ASP A 226 -13.02 -26.69 2.73
N ALA A 227 -12.56 -27.95 2.71
CA ALA A 227 -13.44 -29.09 2.99
C ALA A 227 -14.01 -29.10 4.43
N THR A 228 -13.35 -28.46 5.39
CA THR A 228 -13.80 -28.40 6.79
C THR A 228 -14.84 -27.31 6.96
N ALA A 229 -14.54 -26.11 6.48
CA ALA A 229 -15.45 -24.97 6.49
C ALA A 229 -16.70 -25.22 5.64
N GLN A 230 -16.60 -25.94 4.51
CA GLN A 230 -17.75 -26.30 3.70
C GLN A 230 -18.73 -27.20 4.47
N LYS A 231 -18.25 -28.19 5.23
CA LYS A 231 -19.13 -29.04 6.07
C LYS A 231 -19.89 -28.22 7.10
N VAL A 232 -19.25 -27.19 7.67
CA VAL A 232 -19.90 -26.25 8.58
C VAL A 232 -20.94 -25.43 7.83
N ALA A 233 -20.60 -24.88 6.67
CA ALA A 233 -21.54 -24.15 5.83
C ALA A 233 -22.79 -24.99 5.49
N ASP A 234 -22.60 -26.25 5.07
CA ASP A 234 -23.69 -27.18 4.75
C ASP A 234 -24.59 -27.46 5.97
N THR A 235 -23.98 -27.67 7.14
CA THR A 235 -24.69 -27.92 8.41
C THR A 235 -25.60 -26.76 8.80
N PHE A 236 -25.11 -25.52 8.61
CA PHE A 236 -25.84 -24.30 8.95
C PHE A 236 -26.62 -23.71 7.75
N LYS A 237 -26.64 -24.40 6.60
CA LYS A 237 -27.29 -23.98 5.35
C LYS A 237 -26.82 -22.60 4.86
N ILE A 238 -25.54 -22.32 4.98
CA ILE A 238 -24.89 -21.10 4.51
C ILE A 238 -24.37 -21.36 3.09
N ALA A 239 -24.65 -20.46 2.15
CA ALA A 239 -24.19 -20.61 0.77
C ALA A 239 -22.66 -20.47 0.69
N SER A 240 -21.99 -21.52 0.23
CA SER A 240 -20.54 -21.54 -0.02
C SER A 240 -20.21 -22.59 -1.08
N THR A 241 -19.08 -22.42 -1.76
CA THR A 241 -18.52 -23.40 -2.70
C THR A 241 -17.16 -23.87 -2.22
N ILE A 242 -16.72 -25.04 -2.68
CA ILE A 242 -15.36 -25.52 -2.39
C ILE A 242 -14.33 -24.61 -3.06
N ALA A 243 -13.39 -24.10 -2.27
CA ALA A 243 -12.24 -23.34 -2.77
C ALA A 243 -11.33 -24.23 -3.62
N THR A 244 -10.91 -23.68 -4.76
CA THR A 244 -9.89 -24.25 -5.64
C THR A 244 -8.50 -23.70 -5.29
N GLU A 245 -7.44 -24.27 -5.86
CA GLU A 245 -6.08 -23.78 -5.65
C GLU A 245 -5.91 -22.32 -6.09
N GLU A 246 -6.53 -21.93 -7.21
CA GLU A 246 -6.47 -20.56 -7.75
C GLU A 246 -7.12 -19.55 -6.79
N ASN A 247 -8.19 -19.97 -6.09
CA ASN A 247 -8.90 -19.07 -5.18
C ASN A 247 -7.99 -18.53 -4.09
N TRP A 248 -7.09 -19.35 -3.52
CA TRP A 248 -6.22 -18.93 -2.42
C TRP A 248 -5.29 -17.76 -2.79
N SER A 249 -4.91 -17.64 -4.06
CA SER A 249 -4.05 -16.56 -4.57
C SER A 249 -4.82 -15.41 -5.24
N THR A 250 -6.16 -15.42 -5.18
CA THR A 250 -6.99 -14.45 -5.89
C THR A 250 -7.26 -13.21 -5.04
N GLU A 251 -6.90 -12.02 -5.56
CA GLU A 251 -7.41 -10.73 -5.05
C GLU A 251 -8.75 -10.43 -5.73
N TYR A 252 -9.85 -10.59 -4.99
CA TYR A 252 -11.20 -10.43 -5.53
C TYR A 252 -11.57 -8.95 -5.73
N GLY A 253 -11.19 -8.08 -4.80
CA GLY A 253 -11.56 -6.66 -4.85
C GLY A 253 -13.07 -6.37 -4.75
N VAL A 254 -13.86 -7.38 -4.34
CA VAL A 254 -15.33 -7.37 -4.21
C VAL A 254 -15.74 -8.16 -2.96
N LEU A 255 -17.04 -8.27 -2.68
CA LEU A 255 -17.57 -9.07 -1.55
C LEU A 255 -17.50 -10.57 -1.85
N GLU A 256 -16.29 -11.11 -1.92
CA GLU A 256 -15.97 -12.53 -2.12
C GLU A 256 -14.75 -12.87 -1.25
N MET A 257 -14.72 -14.03 -0.61
CA MET A 257 -13.69 -14.37 0.37
C MET A 257 -13.47 -15.88 0.49
N ASN A 258 -12.21 -16.27 0.67
CA ASN A 258 -11.85 -17.64 0.99
C ASN A 258 -11.93 -17.92 2.49
N VAL A 259 -12.21 -19.16 2.87
CA VAL A 259 -12.25 -19.59 4.27
C VAL A 259 -11.58 -20.95 4.43
N ALA A 260 -10.55 -21.03 5.27
CA ALA A 260 -9.86 -22.28 5.59
C ALA A 260 -9.71 -22.50 7.09
N VAL A 261 -9.64 -23.77 7.49
CA VAL A 261 -9.32 -24.21 8.84
C VAL A 261 -7.88 -24.71 8.87
N VAL A 262 -7.07 -24.17 9.79
CA VAL A 262 -5.65 -24.49 9.93
C VAL A 262 -5.33 -25.06 11.31
N ASP A 263 -4.24 -25.80 11.39
CA ASP A 263 -3.86 -26.58 12.57
C ASP A 263 -3.15 -25.78 13.68
N SER A 264 -2.52 -24.66 13.33
CA SER A 264 -1.66 -23.86 14.21
C SER A 264 -1.35 -22.48 13.60
N VAL A 265 -0.71 -21.62 14.39
CA VAL A 265 -0.13 -20.35 13.91
C VAL A 265 0.94 -20.57 12.82
N ASP A 266 1.72 -21.64 12.91
CA ASP A 266 2.72 -21.99 11.89
C ASP A 266 2.03 -22.40 10.58
N ALA A 267 0.97 -23.21 10.63
CA ALA A 267 0.20 -23.58 9.44
C ALA A 267 -0.50 -22.36 8.80
N ALA A 268 -0.96 -21.41 9.62
CA ALA A 268 -1.50 -20.14 9.12
C ALA A 268 -0.42 -19.33 8.38
N ALA A 269 0.77 -19.23 8.97
CA ALA A 269 1.90 -18.53 8.37
C ALA A 269 2.40 -19.22 7.08
N ASP A 270 2.44 -20.55 7.04
CA ASP A 270 2.80 -21.31 5.84
C ASP A 270 1.80 -21.04 4.69
N HIS A 271 0.50 -21.01 4.99
CA HIS A 271 -0.53 -20.64 4.03
C HIS A 271 -0.34 -19.22 3.51
N ILE A 272 -0.11 -18.25 4.41
CA ILE A 272 0.14 -16.85 4.07
C ILE A 272 1.40 -16.72 3.20
N ALA A 273 2.48 -17.43 3.52
CA ALA A 273 3.72 -17.40 2.76
C ALA A 273 3.56 -18.01 1.36
N GLN A 274 2.67 -18.98 1.20
CA GLN A 274 2.39 -19.63 -0.09
C GLN A 274 1.51 -18.76 -1.00
N TYR A 275 0.46 -18.14 -0.45
CA TYR A 275 -0.60 -17.52 -1.26
C TYR A 275 -0.74 -16.00 -1.11
N GLY A 276 -0.23 -15.43 -0.02
CA GLY A 276 -0.28 -14.01 0.24
C GLY A 276 0.63 -13.21 -0.70
N THR A 277 0.31 -11.92 -0.83
CA THR A 277 1.09 -10.98 -1.65
C THR A 277 1.99 -10.09 -0.79
N ASN A 278 2.27 -10.49 0.45
CA ASN A 278 3.13 -9.77 1.40
C ASN A 278 2.65 -8.33 1.68
N HIS A 279 1.34 -8.08 1.59
CA HIS A 279 0.75 -6.75 1.81
C HIS A 279 0.40 -6.55 3.29
N THR A 280 -0.75 -7.04 3.75
CA THR A 280 -1.20 -6.91 5.14
C THR A 280 -1.69 -8.25 5.66
N GLU A 281 -1.21 -8.67 6.81
CA GLU A 281 -1.63 -9.93 7.43
C GLU A 281 -2.04 -9.69 8.87
N ALA A 282 -3.19 -10.21 9.29
CA ALA A 282 -3.73 -10.00 10.62
C ALA A 282 -3.82 -11.31 11.42
N ILE A 283 -3.47 -11.25 12.71
CA ILE A 283 -3.78 -12.28 13.70
C ILE A 283 -4.73 -11.71 14.76
N VAL A 284 -5.74 -12.48 15.14
CA VAL A 284 -6.57 -12.22 16.32
C VAL A 284 -6.27 -13.29 17.37
N THR A 285 -5.70 -12.88 18.51
CA THR A 285 -5.31 -13.77 19.61
C THR A 285 -5.13 -12.99 20.92
N GLU A 286 -5.47 -13.60 22.06
CA GLU A 286 -5.07 -13.12 23.39
C GLU A 286 -3.74 -13.74 23.86
N ASN A 287 -3.18 -14.69 23.10
CA ASN A 287 -1.91 -15.33 23.43
C ASN A 287 -0.72 -14.54 22.85
N LYS A 288 0.06 -13.96 23.75
CA LYS A 288 1.24 -13.15 23.39
C LYS A 288 2.32 -13.95 22.66
N ALA A 289 2.49 -15.23 22.95
CA ALA A 289 3.47 -16.06 22.28
C ALA A 289 3.05 -16.35 20.83
N ASN A 290 1.77 -16.60 20.59
CA ASN A 290 1.23 -16.80 19.24
C ASN A 290 1.31 -15.50 18.41
N ALA A 291 0.99 -14.35 19.02
CA ALA A 291 1.16 -13.04 18.36
C ALA A 291 2.64 -12.80 17.97
N ALA A 292 3.58 -13.02 18.90
CA ALA A 292 5.00 -12.86 18.62
C ALA A 292 5.50 -13.85 17.55
N ARG A 293 5.00 -15.09 17.57
CA ARG A 293 5.33 -16.10 16.56
C ARG A 293 4.83 -15.72 15.17
N PHE A 294 3.59 -15.23 15.07
CA PHE A 294 3.00 -14.74 13.83
C PHE A 294 3.81 -13.56 13.26
N ILE A 295 4.10 -12.53 14.08
CA ILE A 295 4.95 -11.39 13.67
C ILE A 295 6.31 -11.86 13.13
N ALA A 296 6.94 -12.83 13.80
CA ALA A 296 8.25 -13.34 13.38
C ALA A 296 8.20 -14.13 12.06
N LEU A 297 7.04 -14.66 11.67
CA LEU A 297 6.86 -15.42 10.43
C LEU A 297 6.30 -14.60 9.27
N SER A 298 5.59 -13.51 9.56
CA SER A 298 4.94 -12.68 8.55
C SER A 298 5.95 -11.74 7.89
N ASP A 299 6.45 -12.14 6.72
CA ASP A 299 7.26 -11.28 5.85
C ASP A 299 6.37 -10.43 4.92
N CYS A 300 5.59 -9.53 5.51
CA CYS A 300 4.68 -8.63 4.79
C CYS A 300 4.93 -7.15 5.12
N ALA A 301 4.21 -6.25 4.45
CA ALA A 301 4.36 -4.81 4.66
C ALA A 301 3.79 -4.32 5.99
N ALA A 302 2.71 -4.96 6.47
CA ALA A 302 2.15 -4.67 7.78
C ALA A 302 1.58 -5.94 8.44
N VAL A 303 1.98 -6.18 9.68
CA VAL A 303 1.43 -7.24 10.53
C VAL A 303 0.48 -6.61 11.54
N MET A 304 -0.78 -7.03 11.53
CA MET A 304 -1.81 -6.56 12.46
C MET A 304 -2.02 -7.58 13.58
N VAL A 305 -2.09 -7.08 14.82
CA VAL A 305 -2.47 -7.90 15.98
C VAL A 305 -3.74 -7.32 16.57
N ASN A 306 -4.80 -8.13 16.64
CA ASN A 306 -6.13 -7.74 17.14
C ASN A 306 -6.65 -6.45 16.47
N THR A 307 -6.33 -6.25 15.19
CA THR A 307 -6.64 -5.05 14.43
C THR A 307 -6.99 -5.42 12.99
N SER A 308 -7.90 -4.67 12.37
CA SER A 308 -8.32 -4.88 10.98
C SER A 308 -7.19 -4.63 9.99
N THR A 309 -7.16 -5.39 8.89
CA THR A 309 -6.21 -5.17 7.79
C THR A 309 -6.39 -3.80 7.13
N ARG A 310 -7.56 -3.16 7.29
CA ARG A 310 -7.90 -1.86 6.73
C ARG A 310 -7.06 -0.70 7.27
N PHE A 311 -6.33 -0.91 8.36
CA PHE A 311 -5.45 0.09 8.95
C PHE A 311 -4.11 0.25 8.23
N THR A 312 -3.75 -0.61 7.26
CA THR A 312 -2.60 -0.35 6.37
C THR A 312 -2.95 0.76 5.39
N ASP A 313 -2.86 2.00 5.86
CA ASP A 313 -3.24 3.22 5.17
C ASP A 313 -2.46 4.37 5.80
N GLY A 314 -1.88 5.25 4.98
CA GLY A 314 -0.99 6.29 5.44
C GLY A 314 -1.63 7.30 6.39
N GLU A 315 -2.90 7.64 6.20
CA GLU A 315 -3.61 8.52 7.15
C GLU A 315 -3.85 7.80 8.47
N GLN A 316 -4.31 6.55 8.40
CA GLN A 316 -4.60 5.75 9.60
C GLN A 316 -3.36 5.40 10.42
N MET A 317 -2.19 5.30 9.78
CA MET A 317 -0.90 5.07 10.44
C MET A 317 -0.19 6.35 10.86
N GLY A 318 -0.81 7.52 10.68
CA GLY A 318 -0.27 8.81 11.13
C GLY A 318 0.79 9.42 10.22
N PHE A 319 0.97 8.90 9.00
CA PHE A 319 1.80 9.53 7.97
C PHE A 319 1.10 10.70 7.28
N GLY A 320 -0.22 10.81 7.47
CA GLY A 320 -1.06 11.92 7.02
C GLY A 320 -1.37 11.94 5.52
N ALA A 321 -0.50 11.37 4.68
CA ALA A 321 -0.78 11.08 3.29
C ALA A 321 0.08 9.91 2.80
N GLU A 322 -0.36 9.26 1.73
CA GLU A 322 0.40 8.22 1.04
C GLU A 322 0.30 8.35 -0.48
N ILE A 323 1.38 7.98 -1.17
CA ILE A 323 1.38 7.85 -2.63
C ILE A 323 0.81 6.48 -3.07
N GLY A 324 0.90 5.50 -2.18
CA GLY A 324 0.46 4.12 -2.33
C GLY A 324 1.11 3.25 -1.26
N ILE A 325 0.85 1.94 -1.32
CA ILE A 325 1.37 0.97 -0.36
C ILE A 325 2.30 0.02 -1.10
N SER A 326 3.57 -0.03 -0.68
CA SER A 326 4.54 -0.95 -1.27
C SER A 326 4.63 -2.24 -0.47
N ASN A 327 4.60 -3.38 -1.15
CA ASN A 327 4.88 -4.69 -0.57
C ASN A 327 6.30 -5.19 -0.87
N GLN A 328 7.09 -4.43 -1.66
CA GLN A 328 8.47 -4.78 -1.96
C GLN A 328 9.38 -4.62 -0.74
N LYS A 329 10.52 -5.31 -0.75
CA LYS A 329 11.47 -5.27 0.38
C LYS A 329 12.41 -4.06 0.36
N LEU A 330 12.73 -3.55 -0.82
CA LEU A 330 13.77 -2.53 -0.98
C LEU A 330 13.19 -1.13 -0.77
N HIS A 331 13.96 -0.29 -0.05
CA HIS A 331 13.69 1.12 0.21
C HIS A 331 12.49 1.41 1.12
N ALA A 332 11.27 1.40 0.58
CA ALA A 332 10.05 1.70 1.31
C ALA A 332 9.10 0.51 1.24
N ARG A 333 8.58 0.10 2.41
CA ARG A 333 7.65 -1.02 2.55
C ARG A 333 6.53 -0.59 3.48
N GLY A 334 5.28 -0.80 3.07
CA GLY A 334 4.08 -0.28 3.70
C GLY A 334 3.61 1.03 3.04
N PRO A 335 2.72 1.77 3.72
CA PRO A 335 2.25 3.07 3.26
C PRO A 335 3.42 4.05 3.01
N MET A 336 3.47 4.61 1.82
CA MET A 336 4.56 5.46 1.37
C MET A 336 4.19 6.94 1.50
N GLY A 337 4.46 7.52 2.67
CA GLY A 337 4.33 8.96 2.93
C GLY A 337 5.53 9.79 2.48
N LEU A 338 5.66 11.02 3.00
CA LEU A 338 6.70 11.98 2.60
C LEU A 338 8.13 11.44 2.79
N GLU A 339 8.41 10.78 3.92
CA GLU A 339 9.75 10.23 4.21
C GLU A 339 10.15 9.13 3.24
N ALA A 340 9.18 8.34 2.76
CA ALA A 340 9.41 7.30 1.76
C ALA A 340 9.83 7.88 0.40
N MET A 341 9.57 9.17 0.14
CA MET A 341 9.98 9.90 -1.06
C MET A 341 11.35 10.59 -0.90
N THR A 342 12.16 10.15 0.06
CA THR A 342 13.51 10.67 0.28
C THR A 342 14.55 9.55 0.19
N THR A 343 15.79 9.91 -0.10
CA THR A 343 16.98 9.07 0.07
C THR A 343 17.91 9.70 1.09
N THR A 344 19.15 9.23 1.20
CA THR A 344 20.11 9.73 2.19
C THR A 344 21.44 10.12 1.56
N THR A 345 22.12 11.09 2.15
CA THR A 345 23.51 11.42 1.84
C THR A 345 24.36 11.43 3.11
N TRP A 346 25.65 11.11 2.97
CA TRP A 346 26.63 11.19 4.05
C TRP A 346 27.43 12.48 3.94
N ILE A 347 27.46 13.24 5.03
CA ILE A 347 28.33 14.39 5.25
C ILE A 347 29.48 13.92 6.12
N VAL A 348 30.71 14.14 5.66
CA VAL A 348 31.93 13.80 6.38
C VAL A 348 32.71 15.08 6.63
N THR A 349 32.70 15.54 7.87
CA THR A 349 33.46 16.72 8.29
C THR A 349 34.77 16.27 8.92
N GLY A 350 35.88 16.78 8.40
CA GLY A 350 37.21 16.53 8.92
C GLY A 350 38.00 17.81 9.10
N ASN A 351 39.20 17.67 9.66
CA ASN A 351 40.19 18.71 9.87
C ASN A 351 41.52 18.35 9.16
N GLY A 352 41.43 17.74 7.97
CA GLY A 352 42.60 17.35 7.17
C GLY A 352 43.06 15.89 7.35
N GLN A 353 42.21 15.00 7.86
CA GLN A 353 42.51 13.56 7.90
C GLN A 353 42.74 13.01 6.49
N ILE A 354 43.82 12.23 6.32
CA ILE A 354 44.14 11.48 5.10
C ILE A 354 44.14 9.97 5.38
N ARG A 355 43.96 9.16 4.34
CA ARG A 355 44.08 7.70 4.39
C ARG A 355 45.45 7.30 3.85
N SER A 356 46.27 6.64 4.67
CA SER A 356 47.60 6.11 4.29
C SER A 356 47.58 4.61 4.09
#